data_AF-A0A9C9NG61-F1
#
_entry.id   AF-A0A9C9NG61-F1
#
_cell.length_a   1.000
_cell.length_b   1.000
_cell.length_c   1.000
_cell.angle_alpha   90.00
_cell.angle_beta   90.00
_cell.angle_gamma   90.00
#
_symmetry.space_group_name_H-M   'P 1'
#
loop_
_entity.id
_entity.type
_entity.pdbx_description
1 polymer ?
#
loop_
_entity_poly.entity_id
_entity_poly.type
_entity_poly.pdbx_seq_one_letter_code
_entity_poly.pdbx_strand_id
1 'polypeptide(L)'
;MRHLQHVAIIMDGNGRWAHSRGLPRSMGHRRGVEAVREAVRAAGELGIQYLTLFAFSSENWRRPQDEVAELMGLLKHFIRRDLADLHKEGVRVRVIGARDNLTDDIRALLDEAESLTRDNQRQTLVVAFNYGARDEVARAMRRIAEKFAAGEVSLEALTPDYLDAHLDTAGIPDPDLIIRTSGEIRLSNFLLWQAAYSEFVFLPCLWPDFDRKAFEGAIEEYFSRDRRYGGLSREIAS
;
A
#
# COMPACT_ATOMS: atom_id res chain seq x y z
N MET A 1 -14.55 15.40 14.24
CA MET A 1 -13.06 15.46 14.30
C MET A 1 -12.53 14.87 13.00
N ARG A 2 -11.50 15.46 12.38
CA ARG A 2 -10.88 14.87 11.18
C ARG A 2 -10.42 13.46 11.54
N HIS A 3 -10.89 12.46 10.80
CA HIS A 3 -10.62 11.06 11.08
C HIS A 3 -9.63 10.56 10.03
N LEU A 4 -8.44 10.15 10.45
CA LEU A 4 -7.43 9.54 9.59
C LEU A 4 -7.66 8.02 9.61
N GLN A 5 -8.36 7.49 8.61
CA GLN A 5 -8.74 6.07 8.56
C GLN A 5 -7.71 5.22 7.84
N HIS A 6 -7.18 5.73 6.72
CA HIS A 6 -6.32 4.97 5.84
C HIS A 6 -5.07 5.76 5.46
N VAL A 7 -3.90 5.20 5.80
CA VAL A 7 -2.59 5.69 5.34
C VAL A 7 -2.00 4.71 4.34
N ALA A 8 -1.49 5.20 3.22
CA ALA A 8 -0.67 4.40 2.31
C ALA A 8 0.76 4.93 2.24
N ILE A 9 1.76 4.05 2.12
CA ILE A 9 3.18 4.41 2.18
C ILE A 9 3.95 3.83 1.00
N ILE A 10 4.64 4.69 0.26
CA ILE A 10 5.65 4.33 -0.74
C ILE A 10 7.02 4.27 -0.05
N MET A 11 7.49 3.04 0.17
CA MET A 11 8.69 2.70 0.96
C MET A 11 10.00 2.85 0.15
N ASP A 12 10.29 4.06 -0.32
CA ASP A 12 11.44 4.36 -1.18
C ASP A 12 12.71 4.68 -0.38
N GLY A 13 13.87 4.40 -0.97
CA GLY A 13 15.19 4.76 -0.41
C GLY A 13 16.04 3.59 0.09
N ASN A 14 15.54 2.35 0.08
CA ASN A 14 16.28 1.15 0.53
C ASN A 14 17.69 1.03 -0.09
N GLY A 15 17.77 1.08 -1.41
CA GLY A 15 19.05 0.96 -2.12
C GLY A 15 20.00 2.15 -1.89
N ARG A 16 19.46 3.37 -1.82
CA ARG A 16 20.24 4.60 -1.51
C ARG A 16 20.82 4.53 -0.10
N TRP A 17 20.05 4.01 0.84
CA TRP A 17 20.46 3.87 2.23
C TRP A 17 21.66 2.94 2.36
N ALA A 18 21.61 1.77 1.71
CA ALA A 18 22.71 0.83 1.70
C ALA A 18 23.96 1.42 1.03
N HIS A 19 23.78 2.04 -0.15
CA HIS A 19 24.88 2.64 -0.90
C HIS A 19 25.60 3.75 -0.11
N SER A 20 24.84 4.63 0.56
CA SER A 20 25.42 5.71 1.39
C SER A 20 26.29 5.21 2.54
N ARG A 21 26.17 3.94 2.90
CA ARG A 21 26.89 3.27 4.01
C ARG A 21 27.91 2.24 3.51
N GLY A 22 28.15 2.16 2.20
CA GLY A 22 29.05 1.17 1.61
C GLY A 22 28.55 -0.28 1.74
N LEU A 23 27.24 -0.49 1.94
CA LEU A 23 26.64 -1.80 2.15
C LEU A 23 25.98 -2.33 0.86
N PRO A 24 25.85 -3.67 0.71
CA PRO A 24 25.03 -4.25 -0.35
C PRO A 24 23.56 -3.80 -0.25
N ARG A 25 22.88 -3.64 -1.40
CA ARG A 25 21.46 -3.21 -1.47
C ARG A 25 20.53 -4.06 -0.60
N SER A 26 20.81 -5.36 -0.50
CA SER A 26 20.12 -6.32 0.35
C SER A 26 20.03 -5.91 1.82
N MET A 27 21.08 -5.28 2.36
CA MET A 27 21.09 -4.77 3.73
C MET A 27 20.09 -3.63 3.92
N GLY A 28 19.93 -2.79 2.89
CA GLY A 28 18.91 -1.75 2.88
C GLY A 28 17.50 -2.35 2.92
N HIS A 29 17.23 -3.37 2.11
CA HIS A 29 15.95 -4.07 2.13
C HIS A 29 15.68 -4.79 3.46
N ARG A 30 16.69 -5.44 4.05
CA ARG A 30 16.57 -6.07 5.37
C ARG A 30 16.21 -5.05 6.45
N ARG A 31 16.87 -3.89 6.47
CA ARG A 31 16.53 -2.80 7.40
C ARG A 31 15.16 -2.19 7.09
N GLY A 32 14.78 -2.14 5.82
CA GLY A 32 13.44 -1.76 5.39
C GLY A 32 12.34 -2.66 5.95
N VAL A 33 12.59 -3.96 6.12
CA VAL A 33 11.64 -4.87 6.80
C VAL A 33 11.45 -4.50 8.27
N GLU A 34 12.49 -4.03 8.95
CA GLU A 34 12.37 -3.54 10.33
C GLU A 34 11.50 -2.28 10.39
N ALA A 35 11.67 -1.34 9.45
CA ALA A 35 10.81 -0.16 9.32
C ALA A 35 9.35 -0.51 9.02
N VAL A 36 9.08 -1.60 8.28
CA VAL A 36 7.71 -2.12 8.09
C VAL A 36 7.09 -2.51 9.43
N ARG A 37 7.81 -3.27 10.26
CA ARG A 37 7.29 -3.69 11.59
C ARG A 37 6.98 -2.47 12.46
N GLU A 38 7.87 -1.48 12.48
CA GLU A 38 7.69 -0.25 13.23
C GLU A 38 6.45 0.53 12.72
N ALA A 39 6.29 0.66 11.40
CA ALA A 39 5.16 1.36 10.81
C ALA A 39 3.82 0.66 11.09
N VAL A 40 3.75 -0.67 11.00
CA VAL A 40 2.54 -1.43 11.31
C VAL A 40 2.14 -1.24 12.78
N ARG A 41 3.10 -1.41 13.70
CA ARG A 41 2.89 -1.19 15.13
C ARG A 41 2.42 0.23 15.43
N ALA A 42 3.14 1.23 14.93
CA ALA A 42 2.81 2.63 15.13
C ALA A 42 1.41 2.96 14.59
N ALA A 43 1.06 2.49 13.39
CA ALA A 43 -0.27 2.68 12.83
C ALA A 43 -1.36 2.07 13.72
N GLY A 44 -1.13 0.85 14.24
CA GLY A 44 -2.09 0.19 15.13
C GLY A 44 -2.27 0.89 16.48
N GLU A 45 -1.20 1.48 17.02
CA GLU A 45 -1.24 2.27 18.25
C GLU A 45 -1.87 3.65 18.06
N LEU A 46 -1.72 4.24 16.87
CA LEU A 46 -2.34 5.51 16.48
C LEU A 46 -3.82 5.36 16.05
N GLY A 47 -4.36 4.14 16.06
CA GLY A 47 -5.76 3.86 15.70
C GLY A 47 -6.05 3.90 14.20
N ILE A 48 -5.02 3.84 13.35
CA ILE A 48 -5.17 3.79 11.89
C ILE A 48 -5.70 2.41 11.51
N GLN A 49 -6.90 2.38 10.91
CA GLN A 49 -7.60 1.15 10.58
C GLN A 49 -7.02 0.44 9.36
N TYR A 50 -6.53 1.20 8.37
CA TYR A 50 -5.94 0.66 7.14
C TYR A 50 -4.55 1.23 6.92
N LEU A 51 -3.58 0.34 6.74
CA LEU A 51 -2.22 0.70 6.33
C LEU A 51 -1.89 -0.02 5.03
N THR A 52 -1.73 0.71 3.92
CA THR A 52 -1.30 0.13 2.64
C THR A 52 0.19 0.37 2.40
N LEU A 53 0.97 -0.69 2.21
CA LEU A 53 2.41 -0.58 1.97
C LEU A 53 2.75 -0.97 0.52
N PHE A 54 3.48 -0.10 -0.19
CA PHE A 54 3.93 -0.40 -1.55
C PHE A 54 5.20 -1.26 -1.54
N ALA A 55 5.01 -2.58 -1.44
CA ALA A 55 6.10 -3.54 -1.26
C ALA A 55 6.81 -3.90 -2.57
N PHE A 56 6.06 -4.12 -3.66
CA PHE A 56 6.63 -4.50 -4.94
C PHE A 56 5.76 -4.02 -6.10
N SER A 57 6.32 -3.18 -6.98
CA SER A 57 5.60 -2.70 -8.16
C SER A 57 5.73 -3.67 -9.33
N SER A 58 4.76 -3.70 -10.24
CA SER A 58 4.85 -4.52 -11.46
C SER A 58 6.05 -4.14 -12.33
N GLU A 59 6.54 -2.91 -12.26
CA GLU A 59 7.76 -2.49 -12.96
C GLU A 59 9.04 -3.05 -12.32
N ASN A 60 8.98 -3.58 -11.09
CA ASN A 60 10.14 -4.22 -10.45
C ASN A 60 10.56 -5.52 -11.13
N TRP A 61 9.70 -6.16 -11.93
CA TRP A 61 10.08 -7.29 -12.79
C TRP A 61 11.10 -6.94 -13.87
N ARG A 62 11.33 -5.65 -14.16
CA ARG A 62 12.37 -5.20 -15.10
C ARG A 62 13.77 -5.16 -14.48
N ARG A 63 13.89 -5.41 -13.17
CA ARG A 63 15.18 -5.46 -12.46
C ARG A 63 15.92 -6.77 -12.76
N PRO A 64 17.24 -6.84 -12.50
CA PRO A 64 18.00 -8.07 -12.63
C PRO A 64 17.35 -9.23 -11.88
N GLN A 65 17.39 -10.43 -12.46
CA GLN A 65 16.72 -11.63 -11.92
C GLN A 65 17.14 -11.95 -10.48
N ASP A 66 18.41 -11.74 -10.15
CA ASP A 66 18.94 -11.95 -8.80
C ASP A 66 18.32 -10.99 -7.77
N GLU A 67 18.11 -9.72 -8.14
CA GLU A 67 17.44 -8.73 -7.27
C GLU A 67 15.96 -9.09 -7.07
N VAL A 68 15.29 -9.57 -8.13
CA VAL A 68 13.90 -10.04 -8.03
C VAL A 68 13.82 -11.26 -7.11
N ALA A 69 14.69 -12.24 -7.27
CA ALA A 69 14.72 -13.45 -6.44
C ALA A 69 14.98 -13.12 -4.96
N GLU A 70 15.87 -12.17 -4.69
CA GLU A 70 16.14 -11.69 -3.34
C GLU A 70 14.94 -10.99 -2.71
N LEU A 71 14.25 -10.12 -3.46
CA LEU A 71 13.02 -9.46 -3.00
C LEU A 71 11.91 -10.48 -2.69
N MET A 72 11.76 -11.51 -3.52
CA MET A 72 10.85 -12.62 -3.25
C MET A 72 11.26 -13.38 -1.97
N GLY A 73 12.55 -13.64 -1.77
CA GLY A 73 13.07 -14.28 -0.55
C GLY A 73 12.76 -13.47 0.72
N LEU A 74 12.90 -12.15 0.66
CA LEU A 74 12.56 -11.25 1.76
C LEU A 74 11.06 -11.23 2.06
N LEU A 75 10.20 -11.21 1.02
CA LEU A 75 8.76 -11.32 1.20
C LEU A 75 8.39 -12.63 1.92
N LYS A 76 8.92 -13.76 1.45
CA LYS A 76 8.69 -15.08 2.08
C LYS A 76 9.12 -15.07 3.54
N HIS A 77 10.26 -14.46 3.84
CA HIS A 77 10.77 -14.36 5.21
C HIS A 77 9.87 -13.49 6.09
N PHE A 78 9.46 -12.32 5.59
CA PHE A 78 8.54 -11.41 6.29
C PHE A 78 7.23 -12.12 6.61
N ILE A 79 6.56 -12.68 5.60
CA ILE A 79 5.28 -13.38 5.81
C ILE A 79 5.47 -14.52 6.80
N ARG A 80 6.39 -15.46 6.58
CA ARG A 80 6.51 -16.63 7.48
C ARG A 80 6.88 -16.29 8.92
N ARG A 81 7.71 -15.27 9.12
CA ARG A 81 8.17 -14.89 10.46
C ARG A 81 7.15 -14.01 11.18
N ASP A 82 6.64 -13.02 10.48
CA ASP A 82 5.86 -11.94 11.10
C ASP A 82 4.36 -12.21 11.06
N LEU A 83 3.87 -13.12 10.21
CA LEU A 83 2.44 -13.44 10.13
C LEU A 83 1.86 -13.94 11.45
N ALA A 84 2.60 -14.76 12.21
CA ALA A 84 2.15 -15.23 13.52
C ALA A 84 2.00 -14.07 14.52
N ASP A 85 2.94 -13.13 14.50
CA ASP A 85 2.90 -11.94 15.36
C ASP A 85 1.78 -10.99 14.93
N LEU A 86 1.63 -10.74 13.63
CA LEU A 86 0.51 -9.95 13.07
C LEU A 86 -0.84 -10.57 13.44
N HIS A 87 -0.97 -11.89 13.34
CA HIS A 87 -2.20 -12.58 13.71
C HIS A 87 -2.51 -12.41 15.19
N LYS A 88 -1.51 -12.62 16.06
CA LYS A 88 -1.61 -12.43 17.52
C LYS A 88 -1.95 -10.99 17.91
N GLU A 89 -1.45 -10.01 17.16
CA GLU A 89 -1.75 -8.60 17.37
C GLU A 89 -3.14 -8.19 16.86
N GLY A 90 -3.86 -9.11 16.18
CA GLY A 90 -5.19 -8.86 15.63
C GLY A 90 -5.17 -8.08 14.32
N VAL A 91 -4.05 -8.14 13.58
CA VAL A 91 -3.91 -7.52 12.25
C VAL A 91 -4.44 -8.45 11.18
N ARG A 92 -5.34 -7.96 10.33
CA ARG A 92 -5.81 -8.61 9.12
C ARG A 92 -4.90 -8.26 7.96
N VAL A 93 -4.38 -9.26 7.26
CA VAL A 93 -3.57 -9.07 6.06
C VAL A 93 -4.47 -9.16 4.83
N ARG A 94 -4.30 -8.22 3.90
CA ARG A 94 -4.85 -8.27 2.53
C ARG A 94 -3.73 -7.99 1.55
N VAL A 95 -3.77 -8.62 0.37
CA VAL A 95 -2.77 -8.41 -0.68
C VAL A 95 -3.47 -7.94 -1.95
N ILE A 96 -3.01 -6.81 -2.50
CA ILE A 96 -3.48 -6.24 -3.78
C ILE A 96 -2.38 -6.35 -4.84
N GLY A 97 -2.78 -6.48 -6.11
CA GLY A 97 -1.88 -6.68 -7.25
C GLY A 97 -2.14 -7.96 -8.03
N ALA A 98 -1.40 -8.14 -9.13
CA ALA A 98 -1.61 -9.24 -10.05
C ALA A 98 -1.11 -10.58 -9.48
N ARG A 99 -1.88 -11.66 -9.69
CA ARG A 99 -1.54 -13.01 -9.22
C ARG A 99 -1.19 -14.00 -10.33
N ASP A 100 -1.49 -13.66 -11.59
CA ASP A 100 -1.44 -14.59 -12.72
C ASP A 100 -0.01 -15.09 -13.01
N ASN A 101 0.98 -14.22 -12.86
CA ASN A 101 2.40 -14.51 -13.12
C ASN A 101 3.20 -14.91 -11.87
N LEU A 102 2.54 -15.13 -10.73
CA LEU A 102 3.21 -15.58 -9.52
C LEU A 102 3.45 -17.09 -9.57
N THR A 103 4.56 -17.54 -8.98
CA THR A 103 4.81 -18.97 -8.78
C THR A 103 3.87 -19.52 -7.70
N ASP A 104 3.56 -20.82 -7.76
CA ASP A 104 2.57 -21.44 -6.87
C ASP A 104 2.94 -21.33 -5.39
N ASP A 105 4.23 -21.37 -5.07
CA ASP A 105 4.72 -21.20 -3.71
C ASP A 105 4.52 -19.77 -3.17
N ILE A 106 4.60 -18.75 -4.03
CA ILE A 106 4.25 -17.37 -3.65
C ILE A 106 2.75 -17.23 -3.48
N ARG A 107 1.95 -17.75 -4.43
CA ARG A 107 0.48 -17.72 -4.32
C ARG A 107 -0.01 -18.35 -3.02
N ALA A 108 0.48 -19.55 -2.71
CA ALA A 108 0.13 -20.26 -1.47
C ALA A 108 0.47 -19.44 -0.21
N LEU A 109 1.60 -18.73 -0.19
CA LEU A 109 1.98 -17.88 0.95
C LEU A 109 1.07 -16.66 1.12
N LEU A 110 0.64 -16.04 0.03
CA LEU A 110 -0.30 -14.92 0.09
C LEU A 110 -1.67 -15.41 0.58
N ASP A 111 -2.14 -16.55 0.06
CA ASP A 111 -3.42 -17.15 0.45
C ASP A 111 -3.42 -17.59 1.92
N GLU A 112 -2.31 -18.14 2.41
CA GLU A 112 -2.11 -18.48 3.82
C GLU A 112 -2.22 -17.23 4.71
N ALA A 113 -1.54 -16.15 4.35
CA ALA A 113 -1.55 -14.91 5.12
C ALA A 113 -2.95 -14.29 5.23
N GLU A 114 -3.67 -14.21 4.10
CA GLU A 114 -5.04 -13.67 4.08
C GLU A 114 -6.04 -14.58 4.79
N SER A 115 -5.90 -15.90 4.65
CA SER A 115 -6.82 -16.87 5.28
C SER A 115 -6.65 -16.91 6.79
N LEU A 116 -5.41 -16.99 7.28
CA LEU A 116 -5.11 -17.07 8.71
C LEU A 116 -5.60 -15.82 9.47
N THR A 117 -5.55 -14.66 8.82
CA THR A 117 -5.84 -13.38 9.47
C THR A 117 -7.21 -12.80 9.10
N ARG A 118 -8.06 -13.54 8.38
CA ARG A 118 -9.29 -12.98 7.77
C ARG A 118 -10.26 -12.37 8.78
N ASP A 119 -10.34 -12.95 9.98
CA ASP A 119 -11.30 -12.59 11.02
C ASP A 119 -10.75 -11.55 12.00
N ASN A 120 -9.48 -11.15 11.84
CA ASN A 120 -8.85 -10.11 12.64
C ASN A 120 -9.49 -8.75 12.38
N GLN A 121 -9.73 -7.97 13.43
CA GLN A 121 -10.50 -6.71 13.37
C GLN A 121 -9.74 -5.47 13.86
N ARG A 122 -8.54 -5.62 14.43
CA ARG A 122 -7.84 -4.48 15.06
C ARG A 122 -7.35 -3.48 14.02
N GLN A 123 -6.78 -3.99 12.93
CA GLN A 123 -6.19 -3.20 11.84
C GLN A 123 -6.14 -4.06 10.58
N THR A 124 -6.26 -3.45 9.41
CA THR A 124 -5.99 -4.10 8.13
C THR A 124 -4.66 -3.60 7.55
N LEU A 125 -3.69 -4.50 7.43
CA LEU A 125 -2.47 -4.29 6.66
C LEU A 125 -2.70 -4.74 5.21
N VAL A 126 -2.61 -3.80 4.29
CA VAL A 126 -2.74 -4.06 2.85
C VAL A 126 -1.35 -4.04 2.22
N VAL A 127 -0.94 -5.15 1.64
CA VAL A 127 0.35 -5.29 0.96
C VAL A 127 0.12 -5.14 -0.54
N ALA A 128 0.61 -4.06 -1.13
CA ALA A 128 0.62 -3.89 -2.58
C ALA A 128 1.83 -4.62 -3.17
N PHE A 129 1.58 -5.81 -3.68
CA PHE A 129 2.59 -6.74 -4.17
C PHE A 129 2.30 -7.13 -5.62
N ASN A 130 3.31 -6.99 -6.49
CA ASN A 130 3.12 -7.10 -7.93
C ASN A 130 1.99 -6.16 -8.41
N TYR A 131 1.98 -4.96 -7.85
CA TYR A 131 0.89 -4.01 -8.00
C TYR A 131 1.30 -2.84 -8.92
N GLY A 132 0.33 -2.37 -9.71
CA GLY A 132 0.39 -1.08 -10.38
C GLY A 132 -1.03 -0.66 -10.75
N ALA A 133 -1.41 0.58 -10.44
CA ALA A 133 -2.78 1.05 -10.57
C ALA A 133 -3.32 0.97 -12.01
N ARG A 134 -2.47 1.22 -13.01
CA ARG A 134 -2.85 1.05 -14.42
C ARG A 134 -3.22 -0.39 -14.77
N ASP A 135 -2.47 -1.37 -14.23
CA ASP A 135 -2.77 -2.79 -14.43
C ASP A 135 -4.02 -3.22 -13.63
N GLU A 136 -4.18 -2.73 -12.41
CA GLU A 136 -5.38 -2.94 -11.59
C GLU A 136 -6.64 -2.50 -12.33
N VAL A 137 -6.67 -1.27 -12.86
CA VAL A 137 -7.81 -0.75 -13.63
C VAL A 137 -8.03 -1.60 -14.88
N ALA A 138 -6.97 -1.98 -15.61
CA ALA A 138 -7.10 -2.81 -16.80
C ALA A 138 -7.66 -4.22 -16.49
N ARG A 139 -7.27 -4.83 -15.35
CA ARG A 139 -7.84 -6.11 -14.88
C ARG A 139 -9.30 -5.96 -14.43
N ALA A 140 -9.63 -4.89 -13.70
CA ALA A 140 -11.00 -4.61 -13.30
C ALA A 140 -11.92 -4.40 -14.51
N MET A 141 -11.48 -3.62 -15.51
CA MET A 141 -12.24 -3.39 -16.74
C MET A 141 -12.46 -4.66 -17.55
N ARG A 142 -11.47 -5.57 -17.62
CA ARG A 142 -11.64 -6.88 -18.28
C ARG A 142 -12.75 -7.70 -17.60
N ARG A 143 -12.73 -7.81 -16.27
CA ARG A 143 -13.78 -8.51 -15.50
C ARG A 143 -15.16 -7.90 -15.72
N ILE A 144 -15.24 -6.56 -15.75
CA ILE A 144 -16.50 -5.84 -15.98
C ILE A 144 -17.02 -6.08 -17.40
N ALA A 145 -16.13 -6.05 -18.40
CA ALA A 145 -16.48 -6.30 -19.79
C ALA A 145 -16.98 -7.73 -20.01
N GLU A 146 -16.40 -8.73 -19.34
CA GLU A 146 -16.88 -10.12 -19.36
C GLU A 146 -18.31 -10.24 -18.81
N LYS A 147 -18.60 -9.61 -17.67
CA LYS A 147 -19.96 -9.56 -17.09
C LYS A 147 -20.96 -8.86 -18.01
N PHE A 148 -20.55 -7.76 -18.64
CA PHE A 148 -21.40 -7.03 -19.58
C PHE A 148 -21.71 -7.89 -20.82
N ALA A 149 -20.70 -8.55 -21.38
CA ALA A 149 -20.86 -9.45 -22.52
C ALA A 149 -21.74 -10.68 -22.20
N ALA A 150 -21.72 -11.15 -20.95
CA ALA A 150 -22.60 -12.20 -20.46
C ALA A 150 -24.05 -11.73 -20.17
N GLY A 151 -24.34 -10.42 -20.27
CA GLY A 151 -25.65 -9.85 -19.97
C GLY A 151 -25.95 -9.75 -18.47
N GLU A 152 -24.94 -9.89 -17.61
CA GLU A 152 -25.09 -9.82 -16.13
C GLU A 152 -25.20 -8.38 -15.61
N VAL A 153 -24.77 -7.39 -16.41
CA VAL A 153 -24.79 -5.97 -16.04
C VAL A 153 -25.18 -5.11 -17.25
N SER A 154 -25.93 -4.04 -17.02
CA SER A 154 -26.30 -3.08 -18.06
C SER A 154 -25.27 -1.95 -18.18
N LEU A 155 -25.33 -1.19 -19.28
CA LEU A 155 -24.41 -0.07 -19.51
C LEU A 155 -24.56 1.02 -18.43
N GLU A 156 -25.80 1.26 -17.99
CA GLU A 156 -26.15 2.28 -17.00
C GLU A 156 -25.62 1.96 -15.61
N ALA A 157 -25.37 0.68 -15.31
CA ALA A 157 -24.79 0.26 -14.05
C ALA A 157 -23.26 0.49 -13.99
N LEU A 158 -22.61 0.83 -15.11
CA LEU A 158 -21.16 1.07 -15.17
C LEU A 158 -20.81 2.48 -14.66
N THR A 159 -20.76 2.63 -13.35
CA THR A 159 -20.42 3.88 -12.65
C THR A 159 -19.00 3.83 -12.04
N PRO A 160 -18.44 4.96 -11.55
CA PRO A 160 -17.23 4.95 -10.73
C PRO A 160 -17.31 3.97 -9.55
N ASP A 161 -18.42 3.96 -8.80
CA ASP A 161 -18.66 3.02 -7.70
C ASP A 161 -18.66 1.55 -8.16
N TYR A 162 -19.14 1.29 -9.39
CA TYR A 162 -19.09 -0.05 -9.96
C TYR A 162 -17.65 -0.45 -10.28
N LEU A 163 -16.82 0.46 -10.79
CA LEU A 163 -15.38 0.21 -10.94
C LEU A 163 -14.72 -0.03 -9.57
N ASP A 164 -15.03 0.78 -8.55
CA ASP A 164 -14.50 0.63 -7.20
C ASP A 164 -14.73 -0.77 -6.61
N ALA A 165 -15.95 -1.29 -6.78
CA ALA A 165 -16.31 -2.64 -6.34
C ALA A 165 -15.54 -3.77 -7.07
N HIS A 166 -14.88 -3.45 -8.19
CA HIS A 166 -14.11 -4.40 -8.99
C HIS A 166 -12.60 -4.14 -8.96
N LEU A 167 -12.11 -3.11 -8.27
CA LEU A 167 -10.68 -2.90 -8.03
C LEU A 167 -10.13 -3.93 -7.02
N ASP A 168 -8.82 -4.09 -6.95
CA ASP A 168 -8.20 -5.00 -5.96
C ASP A 168 -8.44 -4.46 -4.53
N THR A 169 -8.62 -3.14 -4.41
CA THR A 169 -8.97 -2.44 -3.17
C THR A 169 -10.46 -2.47 -2.82
N ALA A 170 -11.28 -3.27 -3.49
CA ALA A 170 -12.71 -3.38 -3.17
C ALA A 170 -12.94 -3.64 -1.66
N GLY A 171 -13.82 -2.85 -1.05
CA GLY A 171 -14.11 -2.88 0.39
C GLY A 171 -13.03 -2.28 1.29
N ILE A 172 -12.05 -1.55 0.73
CA ILE A 172 -11.05 -0.75 1.44
C ILE A 172 -11.37 0.71 1.17
N PRO A 173 -11.48 1.58 2.19
CA PRO A 173 -11.67 3.01 1.97
C PRO A 173 -10.47 3.61 1.22
N ASP A 174 -10.65 4.71 0.51
CA ASP A 174 -9.54 5.44 -0.11
C ASP A 174 -8.55 5.95 0.95
N PRO A 175 -7.25 6.04 0.62
CA PRO A 175 -6.26 6.60 1.53
C PRO A 175 -6.53 8.09 1.77
N ASP A 176 -6.62 8.46 3.04
CA ASP A 176 -6.63 9.87 3.46
C ASP A 176 -5.28 10.53 3.22
N LEU A 177 -4.21 9.77 3.49
CA LEU A 177 -2.83 10.23 3.45
C LEU A 177 -1.98 9.21 2.70
N ILE A 178 -1.21 9.70 1.73
CA ILE A 178 -0.17 8.94 1.05
C ILE A 178 1.19 9.55 1.41
N ILE A 179 2.02 8.76 2.08
CA ILE A 179 3.38 9.12 2.48
C ILE A 179 4.35 8.53 1.46
N ARG A 180 5.37 9.30 1.08
CA ARG A 180 6.50 8.77 0.33
C ARG A 180 7.82 9.21 0.96
N THR A 181 8.68 8.25 1.23
CA THR A 181 10.05 8.51 1.72
C THR A 181 11.00 8.85 0.58
N SER A 182 12.23 9.23 0.93
CA SER A 182 13.41 9.51 0.09
C SER A 182 13.43 10.82 -0.69
N GLY A 183 12.47 11.71 -0.44
CA GLY A 183 12.37 13.04 -1.07
C GLY A 183 11.86 13.05 -2.51
N GLU A 184 11.51 11.89 -3.06
CA GLU A 184 10.98 11.79 -4.42
C GLU A 184 9.51 12.23 -4.48
N ILE A 185 9.18 13.17 -5.36
CA ILE A 185 7.83 13.75 -5.47
C ILE A 185 7.09 13.12 -6.66
N ARG A 186 6.51 11.93 -6.47
CA ARG A 186 5.62 11.23 -7.43
C ARG A 186 4.93 10.04 -6.78
N LEU A 187 3.88 9.51 -7.40
CA LEU A 187 3.18 8.30 -6.94
C LEU A 187 3.75 6.99 -7.52
N SER A 188 4.45 7.04 -8.65
CA SER A 188 5.01 5.84 -9.29
C SER A 188 3.97 4.72 -9.54
N ASN A 189 2.81 5.05 -10.12
CA ASN A 189 1.74 4.08 -10.42
C ASN A 189 1.10 3.43 -9.16
N PHE A 190 1.24 4.04 -8.00
CA PHE A 190 0.62 3.60 -6.75
C PHE A 190 -0.76 4.23 -6.54
N LEU A 191 -1.79 3.39 -6.35
CA LEU A 191 -3.16 3.78 -5.96
C LEU A 191 -3.75 4.96 -6.77
N LEU A 192 -3.51 5.04 -8.08
CA LEU A 192 -3.85 6.25 -8.86
C LEU A 192 -5.34 6.61 -8.83
N TRP A 193 -6.21 5.60 -8.79
CA TRP A 193 -7.65 5.81 -8.71
C TRP A 193 -8.05 6.24 -7.29
N GLN A 194 -7.61 5.48 -6.30
CA GLN A 194 -7.90 5.68 -4.87
C GLN A 194 -7.26 6.98 -4.32
N ALA A 195 -6.18 7.46 -4.95
CA ALA A 195 -5.45 8.65 -4.55
C ALA A 195 -6.11 9.98 -4.96
N ALA A 196 -7.27 9.94 -5.62
CA ALA A 196 -7.89 11.11 -6.26
C ALA A 196 -8.06 12.32 -5.32
N TYR A 197 -8.31 12.07 -4.04
CA TYR A 197 -8.51 13.11 -3.01
C TYR A 197 -7.59 12.95 -1.80
N SER A 198 -6.54 12.14 -1.90
CA SER A 198 -5.57 11.95 -0.82
C SER A 198 -4.70 13.18 -0.62
N GLU A 199 -4.27 13.39 0.61
CA GLU A 199 -3.15 14.28 0.90
C GLU A 199 -1.83 13.56 0.66
N PHE A 200 -0.83 14.28 0.15
CA PHE A 200 0.49 13.74 -0.12
C PHE A 200 1.54 14.35 0.81
N VAL A 201 2.27 13.53 1.56
CA VAL A 201 3.41 13.96 2.37
C VAL A 201 4.69 13.29 1.85
N PHE A 202 5.65 14.12 1.45
CA PHE A 202 6.93 13.66 0.91
C PHE A 202 8.04 13.91 1.95
N LEU A 203 8.56 12.82 2.51
CA LEU A 203 9.58 12.88 3.55
C LEU A 203 10.97 12.73 2.95
N PRO A 204 11.96 13.55 3.38
CA PRO A 204 13.33 13.44 2.89
C PRO A 204 14.08 12.20 3.40
N CYS A 205 13.63 11.59 4.51
CA CYS A 205 14.28 10.41 5.10
C CYS A 205 14.21 9.20 4.16
N LEU A 206 15.21 8.33 4.16
CA LEU A 206 15.17 7.06 3.43
C LEU A 206 14.32 6.04 4.20
N TRP A 207 13.63 5.12 3.53
CA TRP A 207 12.75 4.14 4.19
C TRP A 207 13.40 3.38 5.38
N PRO A 208 14.66 2.91 5.30
CA PRO A 208 15.27 2.23 6.44
C PRO A 208 15.55 3.11 7.68
N ASP A 209 15.46 4.43 7.52
CA ASP A 209 15.54 5.43 8.60
C ASP A 209 14.14 5.95 9.01
N PHE A 210 13.05 5.43 8.43
CA PHE A 210 11.68 5.79 8.80
C PHE A 210 11.32 5.17 10.16
N ASP A 211 10.96 6.02 11.11
CA ASP A 211 10.61 5.63 12.48
C ASP A 211 9.24 6.20 12.88
N ARG A 212 8.81 5.90 14.11
CA ARG A 212 7.57 6.43 14.68
C ARG A 212 7.47 7.95 14.59
N LYS A 213 8.57 8.67 14.86
CA LYS A 213 8.58 10.14 14.86
C LYS A 213 8.35 10.69 13.46
N ALA A 214 8.97 10.10 12.43
CA ALA A 214 8.74 10.45 11.04
C ALA A 214 7.28 10.19 10.64
N PHE A 215 6.69 9.09 11.12
CA PHE A 215 5.29 8.77 10.87
C PHE A 215 4.35 9.79 11.54
N GLU A 216 4.52 10.05 12.83
CA GLU A 216 3.72 11.04 13.58
C GLU A 216 3.83 12.43 12.95
N GLY A 217 5.03 12.86 12.54
CA GLY A 217 5.22 14.14 11.84
C GLY A 217 4.46 14.23 10.51
N ALA A 218 4.39 13.14 9.73
CA ALA A 218 3.59 13.12 8.50
C ALA A 218 2.08 13.21 8.78
N ILE A 219 1.63 12.61 9.88
CA ILE A 219 0.24 12.67 10.34
C ILE A 219 -0.11 14.07 10.85
N GLU A 220 0.79 14.70 11.60
CA GLU A 220 0.65 16.11 12.03
C GLU A 220 0.54 17.05 10.82
N GLU A 221 1.36 16.84 9.78
CA GLU A 221 1.27 17.61 8.54
C GLU A 221 -0.10 17.43 7.88
N TYR A 222 -0.61 16.19 7.78
CA TYR A 222 -1.97 15.92 7.29
C TYR A 222 -3.03 16.72 8.06
N PHE A 223 -2.97 16.71 9.40
CA PHE A 223 -3.95 17.41 10.23
C PHE A 223 -3.86 18.93 10.13
N SER A 224 -2.72 19.49 9.71
CA SER A 224 -2.55 20.93 9.50
C SER A 224 -3.16 21.46 8.20
N ARG A 225 -3.45 20.59 7.22
CA ARG A 225 -3.98 21.00 5.90
C ARG A 225 -5.46 21.32 5.92
N ASP A 226 -5.92 22.26 5.08
CA ASP A 226 -7.35 22.54 4.92
C ASP A 226 -7.95 21.77 3.72
N ARG A 227 -8.69 20.69 4.00
CA ARG A 227 -9.32 19.86 2.95
C ARG A 227 -10.56 20.55 2.41
N ARG A 228 -10.53 20.87 1.12
CA ARG A 228 -11.60 21.62 0.44
C ARG A 228 -12.56 20.77 -0.36
N TYR A 229 -12.21 19.56 -0.82
CA TYR A 229 -13.09 18.69 -1.64
C TYR A 229 -13.95 19.41 -2.70
N GLY A 230 -13.43 20.47 -3.33
CA GLY A 230 -14.17 21.31 -4.28
C GLY A 230 -15.07 22.41 -3.70
N GLY A 231 -15.15 22.57 -2.38
CA GLY A 231 -15.81 23.69 -1.66
C GLY A 231 -14.88 24.88 -1.37
N LEU A 232 -15.47 26.08 -1.23
CA LEU A 232 -14.74 27.32 -0.89
C LEU A 232 -14.29 27.32 0.58
N SER A 233 -13.09 27.82 0.86
CA SER A 233 -12.57 28.03 2.22
C SER A 233 -13.37 29.12 2.94
N ARG A 234 -13.55 28.97 4.26
CA ARG A 234 -14.25 29.97 5.11
C ARG A 234 -13.63 31.37 5.05
N GLU A 235 -12.35 31.48 4.68
CA GLU A 235 -11.64 32.75 4.55
C GLU A 235 -11.93 33.51 3.24
N ILE A 236 -12.53 32.88 2.23
CA ILE A 236 -12.86 33.53 0.94
C ILE A 236 -14.36 33.84 0.85
N ALA A 237 -15.16 33.40 1.83
CA ALA A 237 -16.60 33.61 1.88
C ALA A 237 -17.04 34.83 2.74
N SER A 238 -16.11 35.68 3.17
CA SER A 238 -16.35 36.96 3.87
C SER A 238 -15.79 38.12 3.07
#